data_AF-G7LUR5-F1
#
_entry.id   AF-G7LUR5-F1
#
_cell.length_a   1.000
_cell.length_b   1.000
_cell.length_c   1.000
_cell.angle_alpha   90.00
_cell.angle_beta   90.00
_cell.angle_gamma   90.00
#
_symmetry.space_group_name_H-M   'P 1'
#
loop_
_entity.id
_entity.type
_entity.pdbx_description
1 polymer ?
#
loop_
_entity_poly.entity_id
_entity_poly.type
_entity_poly.pdbx_seq_one_letter_code
_entity_poly.pdbx_strand_id
1 'polypeptide(L)' 'MRYVEFIETDFFSKQRERLLSEDEYTEFQKLLVTDLKLGSVIVGTGGCRKTR' A
#
# COMPACT_ATOMS: atom_id res chain seq x y z
N MET A 1 -6.81 20.61 2.32
CA MET A 1 -6.01 19.45 2.78
C MET A 1 -6.42 18.23 1.97
N ARG A 2 -5.46 17.43 1.49
CA ARG A 2 -5.76 16.17 0.79
C ARG A 2 -5.91 15.10 1.86
N TYR A 3 -7.09 14.51 1.97
CA TYR A 3 -7.33 13.39 2.88
C TYR A 3 -7.00 12.10 2.13
N VAL A 4 -6.20 11.24 2.74
CA VAL A 4 -5.84 9.93 2.19
C VAL A 4 -6.27 8.89 3.21
N GLU A 5 -7.00 7.90 2.74
CA GLU A 5 -7.48 6.79 3.55
C GLU A 5 -6.94 5.49 2.95
N PHE A 6 -6.45 4.60 3.82
CA PHE A 6 -6.03 3.26 3.44
C PHE A 6 -7.16 2.28 3.73
N ILE A 7 -7.61 1.58 2.70
CA ILE A 7 -8.61 0.53 2.81
C ILE A 7 -7.90 -0.81 2.64
N GLU A 8 -7.93 -1.64 3.67
CA GLU A 8 -7.37 -2.98 3.62
C GLU A 8 -8.42 -4.00 3.20
N THR A 9 -8.00 -4.99 2.40
CA THR A 9 -8.82 -6.17 2.12
C THR A 9 -8.53 -7.25 3.15
N ASP A 10 -9.49 -8.15 3.39
CA ASP A 10 -9.34 -9.26 4.35
C ASP A 10 -8.06 -10.09 4.13
N PHE A 11 -7.67 -10.29 2.87
CA PHE A 11 -6.44 -11.00 2.54
C PHE A 11 -5.21 -10.16 2.89
N PHE A 12 -5.21 -8.88 2.55
CA PHE A 12 -4.10 -7.98 2.83
C PHE A 12 -3.83 -7.85 4.33
N SER A 13 -4.86 -7.57 5.15
CA SER A 13 -4.70 -7.38 6.61
C SER A 13 -4.06 -8.59 7.27
N LYS A 14 -4.51 -9.80 6.92
CA LYS A 14 -3.98 -11.07 7.45
C LYS A 14 -2.53 -11.33 7.06
N GLN A 15 -2.12 -10.92 5.86
CA GLN A 15 -0.73 -11.10 5.40
C GLN A 15 0.18 -10.00 5.95
N ARG A 16 -0.31 -8.75 6.01
CA ARG A 16 0.40 -7.59 6.57
C ARG A 16 0.92 -7.91 7.97
N GLU A 17 0.05 -8.37 8.87
CA GLU A 17 0.41 -8.71 10.25
C GLU A 17 1.50 -9.79 10.37
N ARG A 18 1.62 -10.65 9.36
CA ARG A 18 2.62 -11.74 9.33
C ARG A 18 3.95 -11.31 8.70
N LEU A 19 3.91 -10.29 7.83
CA LEU A 19 5.04 -9.92 6.96
C LEU A 19 5.67 -8.59 7.35
N LEU A 20 4.94 -7.71 8.04
CA LEU A 20 5.38 -6.38 8.41
C LEU A 20 5.08 -6.13 9.89
N SER A 21 6.05 -5.57 10.59
CA SER A 21 5.79 -4.91 11.88
C SER A 21 4.96 -3.64 11.69
N GLU A 22 4.35 -3.16 12.78
CA GLU A 22 3.55 -1.92 12.75
C GLU A 22 4.41 -0.70 12.34
N ASP A 23 5.69 -0.66 12.73
CA ASP A 23 6.62 0.40 12.33
C ASP A 23 6.91 0.36 10.82
N GLU A 24 7.20 -0.82 10.27
CA GLU A 24 7.43 -0.99 8.83
C GLU A 24 6.17 -0.65 8.02
N TYR A 25 5.00 -1.03 8.52
CA TYR A 25 3.74 -0.69 7.87
C TYR A 25 3.47 0.81 7.87
N THR A 26 3.76 1.48 8.98
CA THR A 26 3.64 2.94 9.11
C THR A 26 4.56 3.66 8.12
N GLU A 27 5.82 3.22 7.99
CA GLU A 27 6.75 3.77 7.01
C GLU A 27 6.28 3.52 5.57
N PHE A 28 5.75 2.34 5.28
CA PHE A 28 5.17 2.05 3.97
C PHE A 28 3.99 2.97 3.62
N GLN A 29 3.09 3.22 4.57
CA GLN A 29 1.99 4.17 4.37
C GLN A 29 2.49 5.59 4.09
N LYS A 30 3.51 6.06 4.82
CA LYS A 30 4.12 7.39 4.58
C LYS A 30 4.70 7.51 3.16
N LEU A 31 5.35 6.46 2.66
CA LEU A 31 5.87 6.42 1.29
C LEU A 31 4.74 6.56 0.26
N LEU A 32 3.63 5.84 0.45
CA LEU A 32 2.47 5.90 -0.45
C LEU A 32 1.74 7.27 -0.40
N VAL A 33 1.67 7.90 0.78
CA VAL A 33 1.09 9.25 0.89
C VAL A 33 1.98 10.28 0.17
N THR A 34 3.29 10.09 0.19
CA THR A 34 4.25 10.98 -0.48
C THR A 34 4.17 10.84 -2.00
N ASP A 35 4.01 9.62 -2.53
CA ASP A 35 3.79 9.35 -3.94
C ASP A 35 2.69 8.30 -4.17
N LEU A 36 1.50 8.78 -4.55
CA LEU A 36 0.36 7.91 -4.88
C LEU A 36 0.58 7.04 -6.14
N LYS A 37 1.62 7.32 -6.93
CA LYS A 37 1.98 6.53 -8.12
C LYS A 37 3.17 5.60 -7.87
N LEU A 38 3.62 5.49 -6.62
CA LEU A 38 4.72 4.60 -6.24
C LEU A 38 4.44 3.17 -6.72
N GLY A 39 5.47 2.52 -7.26
CA GLY A 39 5.41 1.17 -7.80
C GLY A 39 5.04 1.08 -9.28
N SER A 40 5.30 -0.09 -9.85
CA SER A 40 5.09 -0.37 -11.27
C SER A 40 3.62 -0.73 -11.54
N VAL A 41 3.05 -0.19 -12.62
CA VAL A 41 1.69 -0.56 -13.07
C VAL A 41 1.68 -2.02 -13.52
N ILE A 42 0.72 -2.80 -13.03
CA ILE A 42 0.47 -4.16 -13.46
C ILE A 42 -0.52 -4.10 -14.64
N VAL A 43 -0.04 -4.41 -15.85
CA VAL A 43 -0.87 -4.35 -17.08
C VAL A 43 -2.04 -5.32 -16.98
N GLY A 44 -3.21 -4.92 -17.50
CA GLY A 44 -4.43 -5.75 -17.52
C GLY A 44 -5.26 -5.72 -16.23
N THR A 45 -4.85 -4.97 -15.20
CA THR A 45 -5.54 -4.92 -13.89
C THR A 45 -6.43 -3.68 -13.69
N GLY A 46 -6.49 -2.79 -14.68
CA GLY A 46 -7.23 -1.53 -14.55
C GLY A 46 -6.54 -0.47 -13.67
N GLY A 47 -5.25 -0.63 -13.36
CA GLY A 47 -4.45 0.40 -12.68
C GLY A 47 -3.80 -0.02 -11.37
N CYS A 48 -3.84 -1.31 -11.00
CA CYS A 48 -3.12 -1.80 -9.83
C CYS A 48 -1.61 -1.57 -9.98
N ARG A 49 -0.95 -1.25 -8.86
CA ARG A 49 0.50 -1.00 -8.80
C ARG A 49 1.16 -1.99 -7.85
N LYS A 50 2.42 -2.33 -8.15
CA LYS A 50 3.27 -3.17 -7.30
C LYS A 50 4.48 -2.39 -6.82
N THR A 51 4.57 -2.20 -5.52
CA THR A 51 5.74 -1.71 -4.79
C THR A 51 6.56 -2.87 -4.25
N ARG A 52 7.87 -2.68 -4.13
CA ARG A 52 8.82 -3.66 -3.59
C ARG A 52 9.41 -3.18 -2.30
#